data_AF-A0A2M7RRV4-F1
#
_entry.id   AF-A0A2M7RRV4-F1
#
_cell.length_a   1.000
_cell.length_b   1.000
_cell.length_c   1.000
_cell.angle_alpha   90.00
_cell.angle_beta   90.00
_cell.angle_gamma   90.00
#
_symmetry.space_group_name_H-M   'P 1'
#
loop_
_entity.id
_entity.type
_entity.pdbx_description
1 polymer ?
#
loop_
_entity_poly.entity_id
_entity_poly.type
_entity_poly.pdbx_seq_one_letter_code
_entity_poly.pdbx_strand_id
1 'polypeptide(L)'
;MNEVNTLIELINKKEKLAAMMAPSFPIVFSYPTIITMLKKLGFSYTVEVAVGAKKTNEQLLRLLKENPDARYITSPCPTVVRMIRKQMPQYEKYLSHGVDSPMMATAKIVIEKYPGYKPVFIGPCIVKKLEAIEDVPDLNILVITYTELKQILGHFNISEETNPDDKFDISETGLTRMYALDGGLSHSSGLTDQMQEGEIKIVSGTQNNIQAIKEFDTNPKIRLLDILNCPGGCIGGPGIISSLTPEGRKTKILEFFQRKSS
;
A
#
# COMPACT_ATOMS: atom_id res chain seq x y z
N MET A 1 1.43 20.83 -4.20
CA MET A 1 1.19 20.13 -5.47
C MET A 1 -0.30 19.84 -5.57
N ASN A 2 -0.88 19.98 -6.75
CA ASN A 2 -2.29 19.64 -6.97
C ASN A 2 -2.34 18.43 -7.92
N GLU A 3 -2.14 17.24 -7.36
CA GLU A 3 -2.17 15.98 -8.09
C GLU A 3 -3.54 15.72 -8.72
N VAL A 4 -4.62 16.28 -8.16
CA VAL A 4 -5.97 16.26 -8.77
C VAL A 4 -5.96 16.94 -10.13
N ASN A 5 -5.51 18.20 -10.19
CA ASN A 5 -5.41 18.92 -11.47
C ASN A 5 -4.47 18.21 -12.45
N THR A 6 -3.35 17.68 -11.94
CA THR A 6 -2.40 16.92 -12.76
C THR A 6 -3.07 15.72 -13.41
N LEU A 7 -3.83 14.92 -12.65
CA LEU A 7 -4.53 13.76 -13.21
C LEU A 7 -5.63 14.18 -14.20
N ILE A 8 -6.40 15.23 -13.90
CA ILE A 8 -7.41 15.78 -14.82
C ILE A 8 -6.78 16.18 -16.16
N GLU A 9 -5.64 16.88 -16.15
CA GLU A 9 -4.93 17.27 -17.36
C GLU A 9 -4.43 16.05 -18.17
N LEU A 10 -3.87 15.04 -17.49
CA LEU A 10 -3.40 13.81 -18.14
C LEU A 10 -4.56 13.04 -18.78
N ILE A 11 -5.71 12.96 -18.11
CA ILE A 11 -6.92 12.33 -18.65
C ILE A 11 -7.43 13.08 -19.87
N ASN A 12 -7.54 14.41 -19.80
CA ASN A 12 -7.99 15.24 -20.93
C ASN A 12 -7.07 15.11 -22.16
N LYS A 13 -5.76 14.95 -21.92
CA LYS A 13 -4.76 14.69 -22.98
C LYS A 13 -4.75 13.24 -23.46
N LYS A 14 -5.58 12.36 -22.87
CA LYS A 14 -5.63 10.92 -23.16
C LYS A 14 -4.27 10.23 -23.03
N GLU A 15 -3.52 10.63 -22.01
CA GLU A 15 -2.23 10.04 -21.69
C GLU A 15 -2.37 8.56 -21.33
N LYS A 16 -1.30 7.80 -21.51
CA LYS A 16 -1.26 6.38 -21.17
C LYS A 16 -1.14 6.21 -19.66
N LEU A 17 -2.24 5.87 -18.99
CA LEU A 17 -2.30 5.75 -17.53
C LEU A 17 -2.63 4.32 -17.08
N ALA A 18 -1.96 3.86 -16.03
CA ALA A 18 -2.24 2.58 -15.35
C ALA A 18 -2.53 2.83 -13.86
N ALA A 19 -3.73 2.45 -13.41
CA ALA A 19 -4.15 2.62 -12.02
C ALA A 19 -3.62 1.47 -11.15
N MET A 20 -3.02 1.81 -10.01
CA MET A 20 -2.57 0.86 -8.99
C MET A 20 -3.43 1.04 -7.73
N MET A 21 -4.36 0.13 -7.50
CA MET A 21 -5.32 0.22 -6.37
C MET A 21 -4.74 -0.39 -5.10
N ALA A 22 -4.64 0.42 -4.04
CA ALA A 22 -4.18 -0.07 -2.75
C ALA A 22 -5.15 -1.12 -2.16
N PRO A 23 -4.68 -2.12 -1.38
CA PRO A 23 -5.53 -3.21 -0.90
C PRO A 23 -6.68 -2.77 0.03
N SER A 24 -6.63 -1.53 0.53
CA SER A 24 -7.69 -0.96 1.38
C SER A 24 -8.91 -0.45 0.60
N PHE A 25 -8.89 -0.48 -0.74
CA PHE A 25 -9.96 0.06 -1.57
C PHE A 25 -11.37 -0.52 -1.28
N PRO A 26 -11.53 -1.81 -0.87
CA PRO A 26 -12.87 -2.38 -0.63
C PRO A 26 -13.65 -1.69 0.49
N ILE A 27 -12.97 -0.90 1.32
CA ILE A 27 -13.61 -0.09 2.37
C ILE A 27 -14.37 1.11 1.78
N VAL A 28 -13.90 1.62 0.64
CA VAL A 28 -14.35 2.89 0.05
C VAL A 28 -15.12 2.68 -1.26
N PHE A 29 -14.76 1.67 -2.03
CA PHE A 29 -15.35 1.38 -3.33
C PHE A 29 -15.71 -0.09 -3.49
N SER A 30 -16.82 -0.35 -4.17
CA SER A 30 -17.28 -1.70 -4.50
C SER A 30 -16.49 -2.30 -5.67
N TYR A 31 -16.26 -3.61 -5.63
CA TYR A 31 -15.72 -4.37 -6.76
C TYR A 31 -16.84 -5.17 -7.46
N PRO A 32 -16.92 -5.16 -8.81
CA PRO A 32 -15.97 -4.57 -9.76
C PRO A 32 -16.24 -3.09 -10.15
N THR A 33 -17.24 -2.44 -9.55
CA THR A 33 -17.65 -1.05 -9.87
C THR A 33 -16.49 -0.07 -10.01
N ILE A 34 -15.51 -0.11 -9.10
CA ILE A 34 -14.32 0.77 -9.16
C ILE A 34 -13.52 0.60 -10.45
N ILE A 35 -13.42 -0.62 -10.97
CA ILE A 35 -12.68 -0.91 -12.21
C ILE A 35 -13.41 -0.28 -13.40
N THR A 36 -14.74 -0.44 -13.46
CA THR A 36 -15.57 0.20 -14.49
C THR A 36 -15.41 1.72 -14.47
N MET A 37 -15.46 2.34 -13.30
CA MET A 37 -15.26 3.79 -13.17
C MET A 37 -13.87 4.24 -13.62
N LEU A 38 -12.80 3.51 -13.26
CA LEU A 38 -11.44 3.85 -13.68
C LEU A 38 -11.25 3.70 -15.20
N LYS A 39 -11.83 2.67 -15.82
CA LYS A 39 -11.81 2.52 -17.28
C LYS A 39 -12.53 3.65 -17.98
N LYS A 40 -13.72 4.04 -17.50
CA LYS A 40 -14.47 5.21 -18.01
C LYS A 40 -13.70 6.53 -17.84
N LEU A 41 -12.93 6.64 -16.77
CA LEU A 41 -12.06 7.79 -16.51
C LEU A 41 -10.86 7.87 -17.47
N GLY A 42 -10.53 6.78 -18.17
CA GLY A 42 -9.46 6.75 -19.19
C GLY A 42 -8.25 5.92 -18.80
N PHE A 43 -8.27 5.20 -17.68
CA PHE A 43 -7.21 4.24 -17.35
C PHE A 43 -7.26 3.04 -18.30
N SER A 44 -6.12 2.71 -18.92
CA SER A 44 -6.04 1.55 -19.82
C SER A 44 -5.82 0.24 -19.07
N TYR A 45 -5.14 0.31 -17.92
CA TYR A 45 -4.85 -0.85 -17.09
C TYR A 45 -5.14 -0.55 -15.62
N THR A 46 -5.56 -1.58 -14.90
CA THR A 46 -5.85 -1.58 -13.48
C THR A 46 -5.10 -2.73 -12.80
N VAL A 47 -4.34 -2.41 -11.76
CA VAL A 47 -3.44 -3.36 -11.09
C VAL A 47 -3.71 -3.34 -9.58
N GLU A 48 -3.81 -4.52 -8.96
CA GLU A 48 -3.83 -4.63 -7.51
C GLU A 48 -2.44 -4.36 -6.93
N VAL A 49 -2.33 -3.45 -5.96
CA VAL A 49 -1.07 -3.24 -5.22
C VAL A 49 -0.68 -4.47 -4.38
N ALA A 50 -1.62 -5.40 -4.14
CA ALA A 50 -1.34 -6.69 -3.52
C ALA A 50 -0.29 -7.52 -4.29
N VAL A 51 -0.14 -7.29 -5.59
CA VAL A 51 0.86 -7.96 -6.43
C VAL A 51 2.26 -7.42 -6.10
N GLY A 52 2.40 -6.10 -5.92
CA GLY A 52 3.65 -5.51 -5.44
C GLY A 52 3.96 -5.85 -3.98
N ALA A 53 2.93 -5.98 -3.13
CA ALA A 53 3.09 -6.44 -1.75
C ALA A 53 3.73 -7.84 -1.67
N LYS A 54 3.44 -8.73 -2.62
CA LYS A 54 4.12 -10.03 -2.71
C LYS A 54 5.61 -9.88 -3.02
N LYS A 55 5.97 -8.98 -3.93
CA LYS A 55 7.38 -8.66 -4.23
C LYS A 55 8.09 -8.04 -3.01
N THR A 56 7.42 -7.17 -2.26
CA THR A 56 7.91 -6.66 -0.98
C THR A 56 8.21 -7.79 0.01
N ASN A 57 7.30 -8.76 0.15
CA ASN A 57 7.52 -9.93 1.00
C ASN A 57 8.72 -10.77 0.55
N GLU A 58 8.82 -11.06 -0.75
CA GLU A 58 9.95 -11.81 -1.33
C GLU A 58 11.29 -11.10 -1.05
N GLN A 59 11.35 -9.77 -1.17
CA GLN A 59 12.54 -8.98 -0.88
C GLN A 59 12.90 -8.99 0.60
N LEU A 60 11.93 -8.86 1.51
CA LEU A 60 12.19 -8.95 2.95
C LEU A 60 12.69 -10.34 3.36
N LEU A 61 12.05 -11.40 2.85
CA LEU A 61 12.48 -12.78 3.11
C LEU A 61 13.91 -13.01 2.64
N ARG A 62 14.28 -12.50 1.46
CA ARG A 62 15.65 -12.54 0.96
C ARG A 62 16.60 -11.78 1.89
N LEU A 63 16.24 -10.57 2.30
CA LEU A 63 17.06 -9.74 3.20
C LEU A 63 17.34 -10.43 4.55
N LEU A 64 16.31 -11.06 5.14
CA LEU A 64 16.43 -11.85 6.37
C LEU A 64 17.27 -13.12 6.18
N LYS A 65 17.18 -13.77 5.02
CA LYS A 65 17.98 -14.96 4.71
C LYS A 65 19.46 -14.62 4.50
N GLU A 66 19.74 -13.51 3.82
CA GLU A 66 21.11 -13.02 3.59
C GLU A 66 21.76 -12.50 4.87
N ASN A 67 20.96 -12.05 5.84
CA ASN A 67 21.43 -11.51 7.12
C ASN A 67 20.69 -12.18 8.30
N PRO A 68 21.00 -13.45 8.63
CA PRO A 68 20.27 -14.20 9.65
C PRO A 68 20.24 -13.54 11.02
N ASP A 69 21.32 -12.87 11.44
CA ASP A 69 21.41 -12.24 12.76
C ASP A 69 20.91 -10.78 12.76
N ALA A 70 20.53 -10.24 11.60
CA ALA A 70 20.05 -8.87 11.50
C ALA A 70 18.62 -8.73 12.02
N ARG A 71 18.30 -7.51 12.41
CA ARG A 71 17.00 -7.12 12.96
C ARG A 71 16.46 -5.96 12.13
N TYR A 72 15.19 -6.04 11.74
CA TYR A 72 14.60 -5.06 10.82
C TYR A 72 13.31 -4.44 11.34
N ILE A 73 13.17 -3.14 11.07
CA ILE A 73 11.92 -2.38 11.13
C ILE A 73 11.40 -2.29 9.70
N THR A 74 10.16 -2.72 9.47
CA THR A 74 9.57 -2.71 8.12
C THR A 74 9.36 -1.29 7.61
N SER A 75 9.56 -1.09 6.31
CA SER A 75 9.49 0.23 5.65
C SER A 75 8.25 0.54 4.77
N PRO A 76 7.14 -0.25 4.71
CA PRO A 76 6.04 0.05 3.79
C PRO A 76 5.25 1.32 4.16
N CYS A 77 5.33 1.77 5.43
CA CYS A 77 4.68 2.98 5.92
C CYS A 77 5.63 4.19 5.84
N PRO A 78 5.43 5.11 4.87
CA PRO A 78 6.34 6.24 4.69
C PRO A 78 6.30 7.22 5.87
N THR A 79 5.20 7.28 6.62
CA THR A 79 5.13 8.08 7.84
C THR A 79 6.12 7.59 8.91
N VAL A 80 6.22 6.27 9.10
CA VAL A 80 7.16 5.68 10.07
C VAL A 80 8.60 5.90 9.62
N VAL A 81 8.90 5.63 8.35
CA VAL A 81 10.23 5.85 7.77
C VAL A 81 10.69 7.30 7.96
N ARG A 82 9.83 8.27 7.65
CA ARG A 82 10.14 9.70 7.80
C ARG A 82 10.25 10.14 9.25
N MET A 83 9.41 9.60 10.13
CA MET A 83 9.49 9.85 11.56
C MET A 83 10.84 9.36 12.10
N ILE A 84 11.29 8.15 11.74
CA ILE A 84 12.61 7.63 12.11
C ILE A 84 13.71 8.56 11.60
N ARG A 85 13.74 8.84 10.29
CA ARG A 85 14.77 9.71 9.67
C ARG A 85 14.86 11.11 10.29
N LYS A 86 13.72 11.71 10.65
CA LYS A 86 13.68 13.11 11.14
C LYS A 86 13.79 13.24 12.65
N GLN A 87 13.18 12.34 13.42
CA GLN A 87 13.02 12.50 14.86
C GLN A 87 13.87 11.52 15.67
N MET A 88 14.24 10.37 15.08
CA MET A 88 14.96 9.31 15.77
C MET A 88 16.00 8.63 14.86
N PRO A 89 16.91 9.41 14.23
CA PRO A 89 17.80 8.92 13.17
C PRO A 89 18.74 7.79 13.61
N GLN A 90 19.01 7.65 14.91
CA GLN A 90 19.79 6.54 15.45
C GLN A 90 19.19 5.15 15.16
N TYR A 91 17.89 5.06 14.87
CA TYR A 91 17.21 3.81 14.52
C TYR A 91 17.10 3.57 13.01
N GLU A 92 17.57 4.49 12.17
CA GLU A 92 17.55 4.33 10.71
C GLU A 92 18.32 3.09 10.25
N LYS A 93 19.38 2.72 10.99
CA LYS A 93 20.15 1.48 10.76
C LYS A 93 19.30 0.20 10.78
N TYR A 94 18.13 0.23 11.43
CA TYR A 94 17.22 -0.92 11.50
C TYR A 94 16.19 -0.95 10.38
N LEU A 95 15.99 0.14 9.63
CA LEU A 95 15.02 0.11 8.53
C LEU A 95 15.43 -0.98 7.52
N SER A 96 14.44 -1.68 6.96
CA SER A 96 14.62 -2.68 5.91
C SER A 96 15.00 -2.02 4.58
N HIS A 97 16.21 -1.43 4.52
CA HIS A 97 16.76 -0.79 3.33
C HIS A 97 16.86 -1.79 2.18
N GLY A 98 16.54 -1.35 0.96
CA GLY A 98 16.51 -2.21 -0.23
C GLY A 98 15.25 -3.07 -0.38
N VAL A 99 14.31 -3.01 0.57
CA VAL A 99 12.96 -3.58 0.42
C VAL A 99 12.02 -2.48 -0.08
N ASP A 100 11.47 -2.67 -1.27
CA ASP A 100 10.51 -1.77 -1.90
C ASP A 100 9.19 -1.78 -1.11
N SER A 101 8.55 -0.62 -0.98
CA SER A 101 7.16 -0.59 -0.54
C SER A 101 6.25 -1.24 -1.60
N PRO A 102 5.05 -1.71 -1.23
CA PRO A 102 4.11 -2.27 -2.19
C PRO A 102 3.79 -1.32 -3.36
N MET A 103 3.76 0.00 -3.12
CA MET A 103 3.55 1.00 -4.18
C MET A 103 4.72 1.00 -5.17
N MET A 104 5.95 1.04 -4.66
CA MET A 104 7.17 1.04 -5.48
C MET A 104 7.27 -0.25 -6.30
N ALA A 105 7.07 -1.40 -5.65
CA ALA A 105 7.11 -2.70 -6.31
C ALA A 105 6.03 -2.84 -7.39
N THR A 106 4.81 -2.35 -7.12
CA THR A 106 3.73 -2.35 -8.13
C THR A 106 4.05 -1.43 -9.30
N ALA A 107 4.64 -0.26 -9.06
CA ALA A 107 5.04 0.66 -10.12
C ALA A 107 6.11 0.04 -11.03
N LYS A 108 7.10 -0.67 -10.47
CA LYS A 108 8.09 -1.42 -11.25
C LYS A 108 7.42 -2.49 -12.13
N ILE A 109 6.45 -3.24 -11.59
CA ILE A 109 5.66 -4.22 -12.36
C ILE A 109 4.91 -3.53 -13.52
N VAL A 110 4.28 -2.38 -13.27
CA VAL A 110 3.55 -1.62 -14.30
C VAL A 110 4.48 -1.14 -15.40
N ILE A 111 5.64 -0.58 -15.05
CA ILE A 111 6.62 -0.06 -16.03
C ILE A 111 7.16 -1.20 -16.91
N GLU A 112 7.41 -2.37 -16.32
CA GLU A 112 7.88 -3.56 -17.05
C GLU A 112 6.80 -4.15 -17.95
N LYS A 113 5.58 -4.35 -17.43
CA LYS A 113 4.46 -5.00 -18.14
C LYS A 113 3.81 -4.09 -19.19
N TYR A 114 3.78 -2.79 -18.92
CA TYR A 114 3.09 -1.79 -19.74
C TYR A 114 4.03 -0.60 -20.04
N PRO A 115 5.06 -0.79 -20.90
CA PRO A 115 6.00 0.27 -21.22
C PRO A 115 5.31 1.54 -21.76
N GLY A 116 5.71 2.69 -21.25
CA GLY A 116 5.15 4.00 -21.62
C GLY A 116 3.83 4.37 -20.91
N TYR A 117 3.32 3.52 -20.02
CA TYR A 117 2.19 3.86 -19.15
C TYR A 117 2.70 4.49 -17.84
N LYS A 118 2.13 5.64 -17.47
CA LYS A 118 2.42 6.29 -16.20
C LYS A 118 1.70 5.55 -15.06
N PRO A 119 2.42 5.08 -14.03
CA PRO A 119 1.79 4.49 -12.85
C PRO A 119 1.07 5.55 -12.02
N VAL A 120 -0.20 5.30 -11.69
CA VAL A 120 -1.00 6.14 -10.81
C VAL A 120 -1.43 5.32 -9.60
N PHE A 121 -0.79 5.55 -8.46
CA PHE A 121 -1.19 4.93 -7.20
C PHE A 121 -2.45 5.59 -6.67
N ILE A 122 -3.43 4.77 -6.29
CA ILE A 122 -4.69 5.21 -5.70
C ILE A 122 -4.84 4.52 -4.34
N GLY A 123 -4.81 5.30 -3.25
CA GLY A 123 -4.77 4.73 -1.92
C GLY A 123 -5.21 5.64 -0.77
N PRO A 124 -5.06 5.18 0.48
CA PRO A 124 -5.57 5.90 1.65
C PRO A 124 -4.56 6.90 2.27
N CYS A 125 -3.31 6.93 1.79
CA CYS A 125 -2.21 7.61 2.47
C CYS A 125 -1.68 8.79 1.65
N ILE A 126 -1.81 10.00 2.20
CA ILE A 126 -1.28 11.22 1.58
C ILE A 126 0.26 11.23 1.54
N VAL A 127 0.92 10.61 2.53
CA VAL A 127 2.39 10.61 2.67
C VAL A 127 3.06 9.78 1.56
N LYS A 128 2.31 8.91 0.86
CA LYS A 128 2.81 8.22 -0.34
C LYS A 128 3.22 9.19 -1.44
N LYS A 129 2.67 10.41 -1.49
CA LYS A 129 3.11 11.48 -2.40
C LYS A 129 4.58 11.83 -2.18
N LEU A 130 4.98 11.99 -0.92
CA LEU A 130 6.37 12.27 -0.57
C LEU A 130 7.28 11.09 -0.87
N GLU A 131 6.81 9.86 -0.65
CA GLU A 131 7.57 8.66 -1.05
C GLU A 131 7.82 8.61 -2.56
N ALA A 132 6.78 8.86 -3.36
CA ALA A 132 6.91 8.89 -4.81
C ALA A 132 7.89 9.95 -5.32
N ILE A 133 7.93 11.13 -4.69
CA ILE A 133 8.71 12.28 -5.15
C ILE A 133 10.15 12.23 -4.62
N GLU A 134 10.34 11.87 -3.36
CA GLU A 134 11.65 11.98 -2.70
C GLU A 134 12.39 10.64 -2.65
N ASP A 135 11.68 9.52 -2.48
CA ASP A 135 12.32 8.20 -2.31
C ASP A 135 12.46 7.44 -3.65
N VAL A 136 11.57 7.67 -4.62
CA VAL A 136 11.57 7.01 -5.95
C VAL A 136 11.18 7.92 -7.14
N PRO A 137 11.82 9.09 -7.32
CA PRO A 137 11.47 10.03 -8.40
C PRO A 137 11.50 9.38 -9.79
N ASP A 138 12.41 8.45 -10.02
CA ASP A 138 12.61 7.78 -11.32
C ASP A 138 11.44 6.90 -11.75
N LEU A 139 10.60 6.44 -10.80
CA LEU A 139 9.40 5.66 -11.12
C LEU A 139 8.23 6.52 -11.59
N ASN A 140 8.35 7.86 -11.49
CA ASN A 140 7.38 8.84 -11.99
C ASN A 140 5.91 8.57 -11.59
N ILE A 141 5.71 8.07 -10.36
CA ILE A 141 4.41 7.66 -9.82
C ILE A 141 3.58 8.89 -9.49
N LEU A 142 2.35 8.98 -10.03
CA LEU A 142 1.36 9.94 -9.55
C LEU A 142 0.58 9.31 -8.40
N VAL A 143 0.44 10.01 -7.28
CA VAL A 143 -0.24 9.49 -6.09
C VAL A 143 -1.54 10.27 -5.86
N ILE A 144 -2.65 9.54 -5.85
CA ILE A 144 -4.00 10.06 -5.66
C ILE A 144 -4.61 9.37 -4.45
N THR A 145 -5.17 10.16 -3.53
CA THR A 145 -5.93 9.61 -2.40
C THR A 145 -7.34 9.22 -2.82
N TYR A 146 -8.02 8.34 -2.08
CA TYR A 146 -9.40 7.99 -2.43
C TYR A 146 -10.36 9.18 -2.43
N THR A 147 -10.13 10.17 -1.56
CA THR A 147 -10.91 11.41 -1.52
C THR A 147 -10.70 12.25 -2.77
N GLU A 148 -9.46 12.33 -3.25
CA GLU A 148 -9.11 13.02 -4.49
C GLU A 148 -9.68 12.28 -5.70
N LEU A 149 -9.64 10.94 -5.71
CA LEU A 149 -10.28 10.15 -6.77
C LEU A 149 -11.79 10.46 -6.85
N LYS A 150 -12.51 10.53 -5.72
CA LYS A 150 -13.93 10.91 -5.72
C LYS A 150 -14.17 12.30 -6.31
N GLN A 151 -13.30 13.26 -6.01
CA GLN A 151 -13.37 14.61 -6.61
C GLN A 151 -13.17 14.56 -8.12
N ILE A 152 -12.21 13.76 -8.60
CA ILE A 152 -11.92 13.60 -10.03
C ILE A 152 -13.09 12.90 -10.75
N LEU A 153 -13.65 11.83 -10.18
CA LEU A 153 -14.83 11.15 -10.72
C LEU A 153 -16.01 12.13 -10.84
N GLY A 154 -16.22 12.97 -9.83
CA GLY A 154 -17.23 14.03 -9.85
C GLY A 154 -16.97 15.09 -10.92
N HIS A 155 -15.72 15.50 -11.13
CA HIS A 155 -15.34 16.45 -12.18
C HIS A 155 -15.71 15.95 -13.59
N PHE A 156 -15.51 14.66 -13.86
CA PHE A 156 -15.86 14.02 -15.13
C PHE A 156 -17.30 13.49 -15.18
N ASN A 157 -18.12 13.76 -14.16
CA ASN A 157 -19.49 13.23 -14.02
C ASN A 157 -19.60 11.70 -14.19
N ILE A 158 -18.61 10.96 -13.67
CA ILE A 158 -18.63 9.49 -13.71
C ILE A 158 -19.51 8.98 -12.57
N SER A 159 -20.62 8.34 -12.93
CA SER A 159 -21.52 7.68 -11.99
C SER A 159 -20.98 6.33 -11.53
N GLU A 160 -21.48 5.86 -10.38
CA GLU A 160 -21.25 4.48 -9.91
C GLU A 160 -22.00 3.50 -10.82
N GLU A 161 -21.33 3.05 -11.87
CA GLU A 161 -21.80 2.02 -12.79
C GLU A 161 -20.91 0.78 -12.68
N THR A 162 -21.51 -0.39 -12.90
CA THR A 162 -20.81 -1.67 -12.80
C THR A 162 -20.99 -2.46 -14.08
N ASN A 163 -19.88 -2.79 -14.73
CA ASN A 163 -19.83 -3.89 -15.68
C ASN A 163 -19.31 -5.14 -14.92
N PRO A 164 -20.11 -6.21 -14.78
CA PRO A 164 -19.71 -7.42 -14.05
C PRO A 164 -18.46 -8.12 -14.60
N ASP A 165 -18.16 -7.93 -15.89
CA ASP A 165 -17.01 -8.54 -16.56
C ASP A 165 -15.70 -7.78 -16.33
N ASP A 166 -15.78 -6.57 -15.75
CA ASP A 166 -14.58 -5.79 -15.43
C ASP A 166 -13.81 -6.42 -14.27
N LYS A 167 -12.49 -6.51 -14.47
CA LYS A 167 -11.55 -7.02 -13.49
C LYS A 167 -10.20 -6.33 -13.60
N PHE A 168 -9.39 -6.49 -12.56
CA PHE A 168 -8.00 -6.09 -12.59
C PHE A 168 -7.24 -6.82 -13.70
N ASP A 169 -6.42 -6.09 -14.45
CA ASP A 169 -5.54 -6.62 -15.48
C ASP A 169 -4.38 -7.42 -14.87
N ILE A 170 -3.91 -6.99 -13.69
CA ILE A 170 -2.97 -7.75 -12.85
C ILE A 170 -3.52 -7.79 -11.44
N SER A 171 -3.81 -9.00 -10.95
CA SER A 171 -4.33 -9.27 -9.61
C SER A 171 -3.48 -10.29 -8.87
N GLU A 172 -3.61 -10.32 -7.55
CA GLU A 172 -3.03 -11.35 -6.68
C GLU A 172 -4.14 -11.90 -5.78
N THR A 173 -4.15 -13.21 -5.55
CA THR A 173 -5.26 -13.90 -4.87
C THR A 173 -4.87 -14.41 -3.49
N GLY A 174 -3.59 -14.32 -3.14
CA GLY A 174 -3.06 -14.76 -1.87
C GLY A 174 -3.29 -13.78 -0.71
N LEU A 175 -2.57 -14.06 0.38
CA LEU A 175 -2.67 -13.34 1.65
C LEU A 175 -2.33 -11.85 1.54
N THR A 176 -1.64 -11.42 0.48
CA THR A 176 -1.27 -10.01 0.27
C THR A 176 -2.45 -9.10 -0.04
N ARG A 177 -3.66 -9.63 -0.28
CA ARG A 177 -4.88 -8.80 -0.25
C ARG A 177 -5.19 -8.25 1.14
N MET A 178 -4.73 -8.91 2.20
CA MET A 178 -4.90 -8.45 3.59
C MET A 178 -3.82 -7.45 4.04
N TYR A 179 -2.92 -7.02 3.15
CA TYR A 179 -1.78 -6.15 3.50
C TYR A 179 -2.18 -4.78 4.08
N ALA A 180 -3.43 -4.37 3.89
CA ALA A 180 -3.95 -3.15 4.48
C ALA A 180 -4.15 -3.23 6.00
N LEU A 181 -4.23 -4.44 6.57
CA LEU A 181 -4.33 -4.67 8.01
C LEU A 181 -2.95 -4.57 8.65
N ASP A 182 -2.91 -4.27 9.94
CA ASP A 182 -1.70 -4.42 10.73
C ASP A 182 -1.27 -5.90 10.80
N GLY A 183 0.05 -6.11 10.79
CA GLY A 183 0.62 -7.45 10.62
C GLY A 183 0.43 -8.03 9.22
N GLY A 184 -0.24 -7.32 8.30
CA GLY A 184 -0.50 -7.82 6.95
C GLY A 184 0.77 -8.23 6.21
N LEU A 185 1.88 -7.53 6.41
CA LEU A 185 3.19 -7.93 5.89
C LEU A 185 3.68 -9.21 6.58
N SER A 186 3.76 -9.22 7.91
CA SER A 186 4.25 -10.37 8.68
C SER A 186 3.48 -11.66 8.39
N HIS A 187 2.15 -11.58 8.31
CA HIS A 187 1.29 -12.71 8.01
C HIS A 187 1.40 -13.14 6.55
N SER A 188 1.32 -12.21 5.59
CA SER A 188 1.33 -12.57 4.16
C SER A 188 2.70 -13.01 3.63
N SER A 189 3.78 -12.72 4.36
CA SER A 189 5.12 -13.23 4.07
C SER A 189 5.36 -14.64 4.65
N GLY A 190 4.47 -15.12 5.51
CA GLY A 190 4.65 -16.39 6.23
C GLY A 190 5.67 -16.31 7.37
N LEU A 191 6.17 -15.11 7.72
CA LEU A 191 7.15 -14.95 8.79
C LEU A 191 6.57 -15.32 10.16
N THR A 192 5.26 -15.11 10.37
CA THR A 192 4.59 -15.52 11.61
C THR A 192 4.61 -17.02 11.88
N ASP A 193 4.75 -17.84 10.83
CA ASP A 193 4.83 -19.29 10.96
C ASP A 193 6.29 -19.78 11.02
N GLN A 194 7.25 -18.95 10.60
CA GLN A 194 8.68 -19.30 10.51
C GLN A 194 9.50 -18.82 11.71
N MET A 195 9.09 -17.72 12.33
CA MET A 195 9.81 -17.09 13.43
C MET A 195 9.26 -17.55 14.79
N GLN A 196 10.13 -17.57 15.80
CA GLN A 196 9.76 -17.98 17.16
C GLN A 196 8.88 -16.94 17.85
N GLU A 197 8.14 -17.39 18.87
CA GLU A 197 7.29 -16.51 19.66
C GLU A 197 8.09 -15.36 20.29
N GLY A 198 7.65 -14.13 19.99
CA GLY A 198 8.29 -12.89 20.44
C GLY A 198 9.41 -12.38 19.53
N GLU A 199 9.74 -13.07 18.43
CA GLU A 199 10.67 -12.55 17.42
C GLU A 199 10.01 -11.51 16.49
N ILE A 200 8.68 -11.56 16.33
CA ILE A 200 7.93 -10.56 15.56
C ILE A 200 7.11 -9.71 16.53
N LYS A 201 7.21 -8.39 16.36
CA LYS A 201 6.33 -7.43 17.01
C LYS A 201 5.52 -6.66 15.98
N ILE A 202 4.21 -6.76 16.06
CA ILE A 202 3.27 -6.02 15.20
C ILE A 202 2.74 -4.81 15.98
N VAL A 203 2.87 -3.61 15.41
CA VAL A 203 2.43 -2.37 16.03
C VAL A 203 1.70 -1.51 15.02
N SER A 204 0.56 -0.95 15.45
CA SER A 204 -0.16 0.04 14.68
C SER A 204 -0.64 1.21 15.54
N GLY A 205 -0.76 2.38 14.92
CA GLY A 205 -1.27 3.59 15.56
C GLY A 205 -0.19 4.54 16.09
N THR A 206 -0.48 5.84 15.99
CA THR A 206 0.47 6.93 16.26
C THR A 206 1.03 6.92 17.68
N GLN A 207 0.21 6.54 18.67
CA GLN A 207 0.59 6.55 20.09
C GLN A 207 1.66 5.51 20.44
N ASN A 208 1.73 4.42 19.68
CA ASN A 208 2.55 3.25 20.03
C ASN A 208 3.92 3.23 19.32
N ASN A 209 4.08 4.01 18.25
CA ASN A 209 5.23 3.86 17.34
C ASN A 209 6.57 4.15 17.99
N ILE A 210 6.69 5.28 18.70
CA ILE A 210 7.95 5.71 19.32
C ILE A 210 8.38 4.70 20.38
N GLN A 211 7.45 4.26 21.23
CA GLN A 211 7.75 3.29 22.28
C GLN A 211 8.17 1.95 21.70
N ALA A 212 7.48 1.48 20.65
CA ALA A 212 7.82 0.23 19.97
C ALA A 212 9.23 0.27 19.34
N ILE A 213 9.63 1.39 18.73
CA ILE A 213 10.97 1.55 18.15
C ILE A 213 12.05 1.57 19.24
N LYS A 214 11.81 2.26 20.35
CA LYS A 214 12.75 2.27 21.50
C LYS A 214 12.88 0.88 22.12
N GLU A 215 11.77 0.19 22.31
CA GLU A 215 11.78 -1.18 22.80
C GLU A 215 12.53 -2.10 21.86
N PHE A 216 12.31 -1.96 20.54
CA PHE A 216 13.06 -2.72 19.54
C PHE A 216 14.57 -2.55 19.74
N ASP A 217 15.10 -1.33 19.86
CA ASP A 217 16.53 -1.14 20.11
C ASP A 217 17.04 -1.89 21.37
N THR A 218 16.28 -1.87 22.46
CA THR A 218 16.67 -2.46 23.75
C THR A 218 16.37 -3.96 23.91
N ASN A 219 15.44 -4.51 23.14
CA ASN A 219 14.99 -5.90 23.26
C ASN A 219 15.50 -6.74 22.08
N PRO A 220 16.64 -7.44 22.21
CA PRO A 220 17.23 -8.21 21.12
C PRO A 220 16.40 -9.40 20.67
N LYS A 221 15.42 -9.84 21.47
CA LYS A 221 14.52 -10.95 21.10
C LYS A 221 13.66 -10.58 19.88
N ILE A 222 13.25 -9.31 19.76
CA ILE A 222 12.41 -8.87 18.64
C ILE A 222 13.30 -8.73 17.40
N ARG A 223 13.18 -9.60 16.41
CA ARG A 223 13.96 -9.54 15.17
C ARG A 223 13.25 -8.77 14.05
N LEU A 224 11.92 -8.73 14.06
CA LEU A 224 11.14 -7.96 13.10
C LEU A 224 10.13 -7.07 13.82
N LEU A 225 10.18 -5.77 13.55
CA LEU A 225 9.14 -4.83 13.94
C LEU A 225 8.31 -4.45 12.72
N ASP A 226 7.11 -5.02 12.64
CA ASP A 226 6.11 -4.68 11.62
C ASP A 226 5.24 -3.53 12.11
N ILE A 227 5.51 -2.32 11.61
CA ILE A 227 5.01 -1.09 12.21
C ILE A 227 4.28 -0.21 11.19
N LEU A 228 3.07 0.20 11.55
CA LEU A 228 2.23 1.09 10.74
C LEU A 228 1.75 2.30 11.55
N ASN A 229 1.76 3.48 10.94
CA ASN A 229 1.40 4.69 11.67
C ASN A 229 -0.10 4.80 12.03
N CYS A 230 -0.98 4.27 11.18
CA CYS A 230 -2.43 4.38 11.35
C CYS A 230 -2.97 3.24 12.23
N PRO A 231 -3.97 3.50 13.10
CA PRO A 231 -4.58 2.45 13.93
C PRO A 231 -5.18 1.33 13.08
N GLY A 232 -4.87 0.06 13.39
CA GLY A 232 -5.30 -1.10 12.62
C GLY A 232 -4.62 -1.24 11.25
N GLY A 233 -3.62 -0.41 10.96
CA GLY A 233 -2.93 -0.36 9.68
C GLY A 233 -3.52 0.62 8.68
N CYS A 234 -3.38 0.34 7.39
CA CYS A 234 -3.83 1.22 6.32
C CYS A 234 -5.35 1.42 6.29
N ILE A 235 -6.14 0.56 6.96
CA ILE A 235 -7.60 0.71 7.13
C ILE A 235 -7.99 1.93 8.01
N GLY A 236 -7.05 2.43 8.80
CA GLY A 236 -7.15 3.68 9.57
C GLY A 236 -6.54 4.88 8.85
N GLY A 237 -6.20 4.75 7.55
CA GLY A 237 -5.55 5.80 6.77
C GLY A 237 -6.44 7.05 6.58
N PRO A 238 -5.85 8.26 6.51
CA PRO A 238 -6.60 9.51 6.45
C PRO A 238 -7.46 9.69 5.19
N GLY A 239 -7.13 8.99 4.10
CA GLY A 239 -7.93 8.97 2.87
C GLY A 239 -9.13 8.02 2.92
N ILE A 240 -9.38 7.33 4.04
CA ILE A 240 -10.56 6.46 4.19
C ILE A 240 -11.70 7.25 4.82
N ILE A 241 -12.65 7.66 3.99
CA ILE A 241 -13.94 8.19 4.41
C ILE A 241 -14.98 7.07 4.34
N SER A 242 -15.37 6.56 5.50
CA SER A 242 -16.34 5.47 5.65
C SER A 242 -17.05 5.56 6.99
N SER A 243 -18.36 5.30 7.00
CA SER A 243 -19.18 5.20 8.22
C SER A 243 -18.95 3.89 9.00
N LEU A 244 -18.18 2.95 8.43
CA LEU A 244 -17.88 1.68 9.07
C LEU A 244 -16.97 1.87 10.30
N THR A 245 -17.26 1.09 11.34
CA THR A 245 -16.38 0.89 12.49
C THR A 245 -15.04 0.26 12.06
N PRO A 246 -13.97 0.34 12.87
CA PRO A 246 -12.70 -0.32 12.56
C PRO A 246 -12.87 -1.82 12.22
N GLU A 247 -13.71 -2.54 12.97
CA GLU A 247 -14.01 -3.95 12.70
C GLU A 247 -14.75 -4.11 11.36
N GLY A 248 -15.75 -3.26 11.07
CA GLY A 248 -16.44 -3.29 9.77
C GLY A 248 -15.51 -3.06 8.58
N ARG A 249 -14.49 -2.20 8.75
CA ARG A 249 -13.45 -2.00 7.72
C ARG A 249 -12.59 -3.23 7.55
N LYS A 250 -12.20 -3.89 8.64
CA LYS A 250 -11.46 -5.18 8.60
C LYS A 250 -12.29 -6.25 7.88
N THR A 251 -13.57 -6.37 8.21
CA THR A 251 -14.51 -7.30 7.54
C THR A 251 -14.53 -7.06 6.03
N LYS A 252 -14.57 -5.81 5.55
CA LYS A 252 -14.51 -5.51 4.11
C LYS A 252 -13.25 -6.03 3.43
N ILE A 253 -12.10 -5.94 4.10
CA ILE A 253 -10.84 -6.49 3.58
C ILE A 253 -10.90 -8.02 3.52
N LEU A 254 -11.41 -8.65 4.59
CA LEU A 254 -11.52 -10.11 4.66
C LEU A 254 -12.52 -10.68 3.63
N GLU A 255 -13.67 -10.03 3.46
CA GLU A 255 -14.67 -10.36 2.43
C GLU A 255 -14.05 -10.29 1.03
N PHE A 256 -13.29 -9.24 0.73
CA PHE A 256 -12.63 -9.09 -0.55
C PHE A 256 -11.51 -10.12 -0.76
N PHE A 257 -10.72 -10.42 0.27
CA PHE A 257 -9.72 -11.48 0.25
C PHE A 257 -10.35 -12.85 -0.08
N GLN A 258 -11.50 -13.17 0.51
CA GLN A 258 -12.20 -14.44 0.28
C GLN A 258 -12.84 -14.57 -1.11
N ARG A 259 -12.94 -13.48 -1.89
CA ARG A 259 -13.44 -13.55 -3.27
C ARG A 259 -12.45 -14.34 -4.14
N LYS A 260 -12.90 -15.47 -4.67
CA LYS A 260 -12.19 -16.21 -5.72
C LYS A 260 -11.97 -15.26 -6.91
N SER A 261 -10.76 -15.24 -7.46
CA SER A 261 -10.53 -14.56 -8.74
C SER A 261 -11.26 -15.33 -9.83
N SER A 262 -12.37 -14.77 -10.29
CA SER A 262 -13.12 -15.24 -11.45
C SER A 262 -12.36 -14.95 -12.76
#